data_AF-A0A1E5LHV4-F1
#
_entry.id   AF-A0A1E5LHV4-F1
#
_cell.length_a   1.000
_cell.length_b   1.000
_cell.length_c   1.000
_cell.angle_alpha   90.00
_cell.angle_beta   90.00
_cell.angle_gamma   90.00
#
_symmetry.space_group_name_H-M   'P 1'
#
loop_
_entity.id
_entity.type
_entity.pdbx_description
1 polymer ?
#
loop_
_entity_poly.entity_id
_entity_poly.type
_entity_poly.pdbx_seq_one_letter_code
_entity_poly.pdbx_strand_id
1 'polypeptide(L)' 'MYTKYDLSLKKYNIKIDIMFQLIGRSFSFSGTPVWQIEGHDSGYYYGIDLDIDDHTQKDLIERIKQHSASSSK' A
#
# COMPACT_ATOMS: atom_id res chain seq x y z
N MET A 1 -11.09 2.16 12.57
CA MET A 1 -10.46 0.90 13.05
C MET A 1 -8.97 1.15 12.99
N TYR A 2 -8.30 1.25 14.14
CA TYR A 2 -6.87 1.60 14.21
C TYR A 2 -6.04 0.32 14.25
N THR A 3 -4.96 0.29 13.48
CA THR A 3 -3.98 -0.80 13.46
C THR A 3 -3.10 -0.70 14.72
N LYS A 4 -3.26 -1.64 15.66
CA LYS A 4 -2.53 -1.67 16.94
C LYS A 4 -1.33 -2.64 16.95
N TYR A 5 -0.85 -3.08 15.79
CA TYR A 5 0.06 -4.22 15.72
C TYR A 5 1.51 -3.79 15.42
N ASP A 6 2.32 -3.63 16.46
CA ASP A 6 3.75 -3.31 16.29
C ASP A 6 4.49 -4.45 15.55
N LEU A 7 5.12 -4.12 14.42
CA LEU A 7 5.85 -5.04 13.55
C LEU A 7 7.37 -4.99 13.72
N SER A 8 7.90 -4.21 14.66
CA SER A 8 9.35 -3.95 14.83
C SER A 8 10.21 -5.21 14.82
N LEU A 9 9.71 -6.33 15.38
CA LEU A 9 10.43 -7.60 15.49
C LEU A 9 10.03 -8.65 14.44
N LYS A 10 9.05 -8.39 13.59
CA LYS A 10 8.44 -9.41 12.69
C LYS A 10 8.13 -8.93 11.28
N LYS A 11 8.46 -7.69 10.92
CA LYS A 11 8.07 -7.07 9.64
C LYS A 11 8.39 -7.90 8.39
N TYR A 12 9.51 -8.62 8.36
CA TYR A 12 9.91 -9.46 7.22
C TYR A 12 9.24 -10.84 7.14
N ASN A 13 8.53 -11.26 8.19
CA ASN A 13 7.90 -12.59 8.26
C ASN A 13 6.39 -12.53 8.06
N ILE A 14 5.86 -11.39 7.64
CA ILE A 14 4.43 -11.14 7.47
C ILE A 14 4.17 -10.80 6.01
N LYS A 15 3.27 -11.55 5.39
CA LYS A 15 2.66 -11.18 4.11
C LYS A 15 1.34 -10.50 4.39
N ILE A 16 1.11 -9.37 3.72
CA ILE A 16 -0.15 -8.63 3.76
C ILE A 16 -0.76 -8.66 2.38
N ASP A 17 -2.00 -9.12 2.30
CA ASP A 17 -2.81 -8.99 1.09
C ASP A 17 -3.54 -7.66 1.13
N ILE A 18 -3.36 -6.87 0.07
CA ILE A 18 -3.90 -5.52 -0.07
C ILE A 18 -4.79 -5.50 -1.30
N MET A 19 -6.05 -5.10 -1.09
CA MET A 19 -7.01 -4.87 -2.16
C MET A 19 -7.43 -3.41 -2.15
N PHE A 20 -7.39 -2.76 -3.31
CA PHE A 20 -7.82 -1.38 -3.46
C PHE A 20 -8.37 -1.11 -4.86
N GLN A 21 -9.05 0.02 -5.04
CA GLN A 21 -9.57 0.47 -6.32
C GLN A 21 -8.96 1.80 -6.71
N LEU A 22 -8.60 1.94 -7.99
CA LEU A 22 -8.07 3.18 -8.56
C LEU A 22 -8.61 3.35 -9.98
N ILE A 23 -9.34 4.46 -10.21
CA ILE A 23 -10.00 4.81 -11.48
C ILE A 23 -10.75 3.60 -12.08
N GLY A 24 -11.70 3.05 -11.31
CA GLY A 24 -12.56 1.95 -11.76
C GLY A 24 -11.87 0.60 -11.98
N ARG A 25 -10.56 0.48 -11.69
CA ARG A 25 -9.84 -0.80 -11.70
C ARG A 25 -9.58 -1.27 -10.27
N SER A 26 -9.83 -2.55 -10.03
CA SER A 26 -9.46 -3.20 -8.78
C SER A 26 -8.06 -3.78 -8.88
N PHE A 27 -7.29 -3.62 -7.81
CA PHE A 27 -5.95 -4.15 -7.63
C PHE A 27 -5.94 -5.06 -6.41
N SER A 28 -5.19 -6.14 -6.50
CA SER A 28 -4.98 -7.09 -5.42
C SER A 28 -3.52 -7.53 -5.45
N PHE A 29 -2.79 -7.25 -4.38
CA PHE A 29 -1.37 -7.58 -4.27
C PHE A 29 -1.09 -8.20 -2.91
N SER A 30 -0.12 -9.10 -2.86
CA SER A 30 0.56 -9.41 -1.61
C SER A 30 1.76 -8.48 -1.45
N GLY A 31 2.21 -8.27 -0.23
CA GLY A 31 3.41 -7.49 0.03
C GLY A 31 3.97 -7.69 1.42
N THR A 32 5.16 -7.15 1.64
CA THR A 32 5.88 -7.27 2.91
C THR A 32 6.02 -5.88 3.57
N PRO A 33 5.70 -5.73 4.86
CA PRO A 33 5.98 -4.51 5.60
C PRO A 33 7.48 -4.19 5.63
N VAL A 34 7.87 -3.02 5.15
CA VAL A 34 9.27 -2.57 5.12
C VAL A 34 9.57 -1.50 6.16
N TRP A 35 8.60 -0.65 6.47
CA TRP A 35 8.70 0.37 7.51
C TRP A 35 7.37 0.54 8.26
N GLN A 36 7.46 1.11 9.45
CA GLN A 36 6.30 1.51 10.25
C GLN A 36 6.55 2.87 10.91
N ILE A 37 5.48 3.61 11.15
CA ILE A 37 5.51 4.87 11.92
C ILE A 37 4.33 4.84 12.90
N GLU A 38 4.60 5.16 14.16
CA GLU A 38 3.56 5.36 15.16
C GLU A 38 2.87 6.71 14.92
N GLY A 39 1.56 6.67 14.73
CA GLY A 39 0.70 7.84 14.64
C GLY A 39 0.41 8.40 16.03
N HIS A 40 0.43 9.72 16.15
CA HIS A 40 0.29 10.44 17.43
C HIS A 40 -0.94 10.01 18.26
N ASP A 41 -2.07 9.71 17.62
CA ASP A 41 -3.33 9.31 18.28
C ASP A 41 -4.05 8.12 17.61
N SER A 42 -3.45 7.50 16.58
CA SER A 42 -4.18 6.66 15.60
C SER A 42 -3.58 5.27 15.35
N GLY A 43 -2.62 4.82 16.18
CA GLY A 43 -1.97 3.51 16.01
C GLY A 43 -0.84 3.55 14.98
N TYR A 44 -0.54 2.43 14.33
CA TYR A 44 0.61 2.31 13.42
C TYR A 44 0.24 2.46 11.94
N TYR A 45 1.06 3.19 11.19
CA TYR A 45 1.08 3.20 9.74
C TYR A 45 2.19 2.30 9.23
N TYR A 46 1.96 1.56 8.14
CA TYR A 46 2.93 0.66 7.55
C TYR A 46 3.18 1.02 6.09
N GLY A 47 4.45 1.01 5.70
CA GLY A 47 4.84 0.95 4.30
C GLY A 47 4.98 -0.49 3.88
N ILE A 48 4.27 -0.85 2.81
CA ILE A 48 4.27 -2.19 2.26
C ILE A 48 4.99 -2.17 0.92
N ASP A 49 6.03 -2.99 0.82
CA ASP A 49 6.65 -3.31 -0.46
C ASP A 49 5.79 -4.37 -1.16
N LEU A 50 5.34 -4.07 -2.38
CA LEU A 50 4.36 -4.89 -3.07
C LEU A 50 5.07 -5.94 -3.93
N ASP A 51 4.62 -7.19 -3.82
CA ASP A 51 5.02 -8.26 -4.72
C ASP A 51 4.25 -8.09 -6.05
N ILE A 52 4.77 -7.27 -6.95
CA ILE A 52 4.13 -6.88 -8.20
C ILE A 52 5.07 -7.11 -9.39
N ASP A 53 4.53 -7.62 -10.50
CA ASP A 53 5.28 -7.76 -11.74
C ASP A 53 5.42 -6.41 -12.48
N ASP A 54 6.46 -6.29 -13.31
CA ASP A 54 6.78 -5.06 -14.05
C ASP A 54 5.63 -4.53 -14.92
N HIS A 55 4.83 -5.42 -15.51
CA HIS A 55 3.73 -5.01 -16.39
C HIS A 55 2.59 -4.41 -15.56
N THR A 56 2.20 -5.07 -14.48
CA THR A 56 1.17 -4.58 -13.56
C THR A 56 1.61 -3.32 -12.81
N GLN A 57 2.90 -3.21 -12.48
CA GLN A 57 3.47 -2.01 -11.88
C GLN A 57 3.36 -0.80 -12.82
N LYS A 58 3.65 -0.96 -14.11
CA LYS A 58 3.51 0.10 -15.11
C LYS A 58 2.05 0.57 -15.24
N ASP A 59 1.10 -0.35 -15.32
CA ASP A 59 -0.34 0.01 -15.37
C ASP A 59 -0.79 0.75 -14.09
N LEU A 60 -0.36 0.28 -12.92
CA LEU A 60 -0.66 0.94 -11.65
C LEU A 60 -0.11 2.38 -11.62
N ILE A 61 1.15 2.57 -12.01
CA ILE A 61 1.79 3.89 -12.07
C ILE A 61 1.06 4.83 -13.03
N GLU A 62 0.71 4.36 -14.24
CA GLU A 62 -0.02 5.19 -15.21
C GLU A 62 -1.39 5.63 -14.68
N ARG A 63 -2.09 4.76 -13.96
CA ARG A 63 -3.37 5.10 -13.33
C ARG A 63 -3.21 6.09 -12.18
N ILE A 64 -2.16 5.96 -11.36
CA ILE A 64 -1.85 6.93 -10.31
C ILE A 64 -1.62 8.32 -10.94
N LYS A 65 -0.84 8.39 -12.02
CA LYS A 65 -0.59 9.65 -12.75
C LYS A 65 -1.91 10.25 -13.27
N GLN A 66 -2.75 9.46 -13.92
CA GLN A 66 -4.06 9.91 -14.42
C GLN A 66 -4.94 10.46 -13.29
N HIS A 67 -4.97 9.79 -12.12
CA HIS A 67 -5.77 10.24 -10.98
C HIS A 67 -5.26 11.59 -10.46
N SER A 68 -3.94 11.71 -10.26
CA SER A 68 -3.32 12.94 -9.75
C SER A 68 -3.53 14.16 -10.68
N ALA A 69 -3.48 13.95 -12.00
CA ALA A 69 -3.75 14.98 -12.99
C ALA A 69 -5.23 15.39 -13.03
N SER A 70 -6.15 14.47 -12.72
CA SER A 70 -7.60 14.73 -12.72
C SER A 70 -8.06 15.53 -11.50
N SER A 71 -7.38 15.41 -10.36
CA SER A 71 -7.70 16.15 -9.13
C SER A 71 -7.18 17.59 -9.10
N SER A 72 -6.46 18.03 -10.13
CA SER A 72 -5.89 19.40 -10.23
C SER A 72 -6.71 20.35 -11.13
N LYS A 73 -7.94 19.97 -11.49
CA LYS A 73 -8.92 20.79 -12.24
C LYS A 73 -10.19 20.92 -11.43
#